data_AF-A0A832IQZ9-F1
#
_entry.id   AF-A0A832IQZ9-F1
#
_cell.length_a   1.000
_cell.length_b   1.000
_cell.length_c   1.000
_cell.angle_alpha   90.00
_cell.angle_beta   90.00
_cell.angle_gamma   90.00
#
_symmetry.space_group_name_H-M   'P 1'
#
loop_
_entity.id
_entity.type
_entity.pdbx_description
1 polymer ?
#
loop_
_entity_poly.entity_id
_entity_poly.type
_entity_poly.pdbx_seq_one_letter_code
_entity_poly.pdbx_strand_id
1 'polypeptide(L)'
;MSRMKFTLERLNGGKPLLLPNQFNNWENRVVLNPACIYLETLEDISMMQQTLGVPLKLHDNRGAMLLFYRAQGGNRYNKSRIGLAVFSHKMDLLYRHPVPILEPEYDFENFGVEDPRVSRLGNHYVMIYTGFSRMKAIGQSTRDDFGRTMICMALSNDLVHWIKLGPVKGEINAVNNKNGAFFPDTIDSYYYMLHRPMTGRESMSIHLARSKDIDGEWENLGLFMKAEPNAIFKESWIGAGAPPIAIGSKQYLMLYHTGHYT
;
A
#
# COMPACT_ATOMS: atom_id res chain seq x y z
N MET A 1 -8.80 13.75 -27.46
CA MET A 1 -8.65 12.31 -27.12
C MET A 1 -10.03 11.75 -26.80
N SER A 2 -10.45 10.67 -27.46
CA SER A 2 -11.71 10.00 -27.11
C SER A 2 -11.58 9.38 -25.71
N ARG A 3 -12.49 9.71 -24.80
CA ARG A 3 -12.55 9.03 -23.50
C ARG A 3 -13.08 7.62 -23.75
N MET A 4 -12.24 6.62 -23.51
CA MET A 4 -12.67 5.22 -23.55
C MET A 4 -13.73 5.02 -22.46
N LYS A 5 -14.91 4.50 -22.83
CA LYS A 5 -15.97 4.20 -21.87
C LYS A 5 -15.69 2.84 -21.26
N PHE A 6 -15.49 2.80 -19.94
CA PHE A 6 -15.43 1.57 -19.17
C PHE A 6 -16.73 1.37 -18.40
N THR A 7 -17.23 0.14 -18.35
CA THR A 7 -18.32 -0.23 -17.45
C THR A 7 -17.71 -0.64 -16.12
N LEU A 8 -18.06 0.09 -15.05
CA LEU A 8 -17.64 -0.26 -13.70
C LEU A 8 -18.70 -1.18 -13.08
N GLU A 9 -18.32 -2.41 -12.76
CA GLU A 9 -19.13 -3.34 -11.98
C GLU A 9 -18.68 -3.32 -10.51
N ARG A 10 -19.62 -3.14 -9.58
CA ARG A 10 -19.36 -3.34 -8.15
C ARG A 10 -19.64 -4.80 -7.81
N LEU A 11 -18.58 -5.53 -7.54
CA LEU A 11 -18.66 -6.93 -7.13
C LEU A 11 -19.27 -7.09 -5.72
N ASN A 12 -19.47 -8.32 -5.28
CA ASN A 12 -20.11 -8.66 -3.99
C ASN A 12 -21.50 -8.01 -3.79
N GLY A 13 -22.25 -7.86 -4.89
CA GLY A 13 -23.54 -7.16 -4.88
C GLY A 13 -23.47 -5.71 -4.39
N GLY A 14 -22.31 -5.06 -4.54
CA GLY A 14 -22.05 -3.71 -4.04
C GLY A 14 -21.79 -3.60 -2.54
N LYS A 15 -21.75 -4.72 -1.79
CA LYS A 15 -21.46 -4.72 -0.35
C LYS A 15 -19.95 -4.72 -0.09
N PRO A 16 -19.48 -4.09 1.00
CA PRO A 16 -18.09 -4.19 1.42
C PRO A 16 -17.64 -5.64 1.60
N LEU A 17 -16.42 -5.98 1.16
CA LEU A 17 -15.83 -7.30 1.38
C LEU A 17 -15.48 -7.55 2.85
N LEU A 18 -15.06 -6.48 3.55
CA LEU A 18 -14.66 -6.54 4.94
C LEU A 18 -15.31 -5.38 5.70
N LEU A 19 -15.83 -5.69 6.89
CA LEU A 19 -16.34 -4.71 7.84
C LEU A 19 -15.48 -4.77 9.12
N PRO A 20 -15.48 -3.70 9.94
CA PRO A 20 -14.85 -3.72 11.26
C PRO A 20 -15.36 -4.90 12.08
N ASN A 21 -14.44 -5.63 12.71
CA ASN A 21 -14.81 -6.75 13.57
C ASN A 21 -15.00 -6.24 15.00
N GLN A 22 -16.26 -6.18 15.46
CA GLN A 22 -16.60 -5.67 16.79
C GLN A 22 -15.94 -6.47 17.92
N PHE A 23 -15.61 -7.73 17.69
CA PHE A 23 -14.98 -8.62 18.67
C PHE A 23 -13.45 -8.48 18.71
N ASN A 24 -12.85 -7.68 17.82
CA ASN A 24 -11.41 -7.55 17.71
C ASN A 24 -10.97 -6.09 17.92
N ASN A 25 -10.42 -5.81 19.10
CA ASN A 25 -10.22 -4.45 19.58
C ASN A 25 -9.32 -3.58 18.69
N TRP A 26 -8.41 -4.17 17.90
CA TRP A 26 -7.49 -3.41 17.05
C TRP A 26 -8.07 -3.00 15.69
N GLU A 27 -9.23 -3.56 15.31
CA GLU A 27 -9.88 -3.35 14.01
C GLU A 27 -11.39 -3.07 14.11
N ASN A 28 -11.91 -2.85 15.32
CA ASN A 28 -13.34 -2.68 15.58
C ASN A 28 -13.93 -1.32 15.17
N ARG A 29 -13.09 -0.34 14.79
CA ARG A 29 -13.56 1.00 14.39
C ARG A 29 -13.63 1.17 12.88
N VAL A 30 -12.56 0.83 12.16
CA VAL A 30 -12.49 0.99 10.71
C VAL A 30 -11.51 -0.01 10.09
N VAL A 31 -11.86 -0.53 8.91
CA VAL A 31 -10.98 -1.30 8.03
C VAL A 31 -11.09 -0.73 6.62
N LEU A 32 -9.96 -0.47 5.97
CA LEU A 32 -9.91 0.26 4.70
C LEU A 32 -8.56 0.07 3.96
N ASN A 33 -8.45 0.70 2.79
CA ASN A 33 -7.22 0.86 2.00
C ASN A 33 -6.38 -0.42 1.85
N PRO A 34 -6.96 -1.56 1.41
CA PRO A 34 -6.21 -2.78 1.30
C PRO A 34 -5.23 -2.77 0.13
N ALA A 35 -4.04 -3.36 0.34
CA ALA A 35 -3.30 -3.98 -0.75
C ALA A 35 -3.88 -5.35 -1.06
N CYS A 36 -3.63 -5.87 -2.26
CA CYS A 36 -4.09 -7.18 -2.70
C CYS A 36 -2.99 -7.94 -3.44
N ILE A 37 -2.81 -9.22 -3.10
CA ILE A 37 -2.04 -10.19 -3.88
C ILE A 37 -2.99 -11.31 -4.28
N TYR A 38 -2.95 -11.72 -5.54
CA TYR A 38 -3.68 -12.88 -6.02
C TYR A 38 -2.72 -14.08 -6.10
N LEU A 39 -3.08 -15.18 -5.45
CA LEU A 39 -2.34 -16.43 -5.49
C LEU A 39 -3.00 -17.34 -6.49
N GLU A 40 -2.26 -17.70 -7.53
CA GLU A 40 -2.81 -18.43 -8.68
C GLU A 40 -2.50 -19.92 -8.61
N THR A 41 -1.33 -20.27 -8.06
CA THR A 41 -0.80 -21.62 -8.13
C THR A 41 -1.16 -22.45 -6.90
N LEU A 42 -1.28 -23.76 -7.10
CA LEU A 42 -1.47 -24.71 -5.99
C LEU A 42 -0.29 -24.67 -5.00
N GLU A 43 0.91 -24.35 -5.47
CA GLU A 43 2.10 -24.19 -4.64
C GLU A 43 1.96 -22.99 -3.70
N ASP A 44 1.59 -21.82 -4.23
CA ASP A 44 1.35 -20.60 -3.44
C ASP A 44 0.23 -20.82 -2.41
N ILE A 45 -0.86 -21.47 -2.82
CA ILE A 45 -1.98 -21.81 -1.94
C ILE A 45 -1.53 -22.77 -0.84
N SER A 46 -0.73 -23.79 -1.18
CA SER A 46 -0.23 -24.78 -0.22
C SER A 46 0.72 -24.13 0.80
N MET A 47 1.63 -23.27 0.33
CA MET A 47 2.49 -22.45 1.18
C MET A 47 1.65 -21.62 2.14
N MET A 48 0.62 -20.91 1.65
CA MET A 48 -0.23 -20.12 2.54
C MET A 48 -0.98 -20.94 3.58
N GLN A 49 -1.53 -22.10 3.21
CA GLN A 49 -2.20 -22.98 4.19
C GLN A 49 -1.23 -23.44 5.28
N GLN A 50 0.02 -23.77 4.90
CA GLN A 50 1.07 -24.14 5.84
C GLN A 50 1.43 -22.98 6.77
N THR A 51 1.67 -21.79 6.21
CA THR A 51 2.03 -20.59 6.98
C THR A 51 0.91 -20.17 7.93
N LEU A 52 -0.35 -20.22 7.49
CA LEU A 52 -1.50 -19.87 8.33
C LEU A 52 -1.89 -20.97 9.32
N GLY A 53 -1.39 -22.19 9.15
CA GLY A 53 -1.75 -23.36 9.96
C GLY A 53 -3.21 -23.79 9.83
N VAL A 54 -3.90 -23.37 8.76
CA VAL A 54 -5.32 -23.68 8.53
C VAL A 54 -5.59 -23.99 7.05
N PRO A 55 -6.53 -24.91 6.76
CA PRO A 55 -6.92 -25.18 5.37
C PRO A 55 -7.72 -24.00 4.79
N LEU A 56 -7.42 -23.64 3.54
CA LEU A 56 -8.18 -22.69 2.75
C LEU A 56 -9.14 -23.45 1.85
N LYS A 57 -10.44 -23.43 2.19
CA LYS A 57 -11.48 -24.16 1.45
C LYS A 57 -11.82 -23.48 0.13
N LEU A 58 -11.02 -23.75 -0.90
CA LEU A 58 -11.27 -23.28 -2.27
C LEU A 58 -12.29 -24.21 -2.95
N HIS A 59 -13.38 -23.65 -3.45
CA HIS A 59 -14.50 -24.43 -4.00
C HIS A 59 -14.31 -24.82 -5.49
N ASP A 60 -13.34 -24.24 -6.20
CA ASP A 60 -13.24 -24.34 -7.67
C ASP A 60 -11.82 -24.48 -8.23
N ASN A 61 -10.83 -24.88 -7.41
CA ASN A 61 -9.40 -24.94 -7.78
C ASN A 61 -8.85 -23.63 -8.41
N ARG A 62 -9.54 -22.50 -8.22
CA ARG A 62 -9.03 -21.18 -8.60
C ARG A 62 -8.22 -20.57 -7.47
N GLY A 63 -7.65 -19.40 -7.75
CA GLY A 63 -6.79 -18.67 -6.84
C GLY A 63 -7.48 -18.07 -5.63
N ALA A 64 -6.66 -17.54 -4.72
CA ALA A 64 -7.09 -16.83 -3.52
C ALA A 64 -6.61 -15.37 -3.54
N MET A 65 -7.43 -14.44 -3.04
CA MET A 65 -7.06 -13.03 -2.88
C MET A 65 -6.62 -12.78 -1.44
N LEU A 66 -5.40 -12.30 -1.25
CA LEU A 66 -4.86 -11.89 0.04
C LEU A 66 -4.96 -10.38 0.16
N LEU A 67 -5.80 -9.93 1.09
CA LEU A 67 -6.01 -8.52 1.39
C LEU A 67 -5.18 -8.12 2.62
N PHE A 68 -4.29 -7.16 2.41
CA PHE A 68 -3.50 -6.50 3.45
C PHE A 68 -4.20 -5.19 3.79
N TYR A 69 -5.09 -5.19 4.78
CA TYR A 69 -5.97 -4.04 5.04
C TYR A 69 -5.45 -3.18 6.18
N ARG A 70 -5.55 -1.85 6.03
CA ARG A 70 -5.37 -0.94 7.15
C ARG A 70 -6.55 -1.08 8.11
N ALA A 71 -6.27 -1.09 9.39
CA ALA A 71 -7.29 -1.07 10.43
C ALA A 71 -6.95 -0.10 11.56
N GLN A 72 -7.98 0.38 12.25
CA GLN A 72 -7.86 1.05 13.54
C GLN A 72 -8.96 0.55 14.48
N GLY A 73 -8.63 0.49 15.76
CA GLY A 73 -9.57 0.25 16.83
C GLY A 73 -10.11 1.53 17.46
N GLY A 74 -10.94 1.35 18.48
CA GLY A 74 -11.35 2.42 19.39
C GLY A 74 -10.20 2.95 20.27
N ASN A 75 -10.49 3.94 21.12
CA ASN A 75 -9.58 4.69 22.01
C ASN A 75 -8.14 4.13 22.20
N ARG A 76 -7.98 2.98 22.88
CA ARG A 76 -6.65 2.40 23.21
C ARG A 76 -5.91 1.78 22.02
N TYR A 77 -6.60 1.52 20.91
CA TYR A 77 -6.10 0.91 19.69
C TYR A 77 -6.24 1.82 18.47
N ASN A 78 -6.25 3.14 18.67
CA ASN A 78 -6.47 4.14 17.62
C ASN A 78 -5.34 4.23 16.57
N LYS A 79 -4.15 3.69 16.86
CA LYS A 79 -3.04 3.63 15.89
C LYS A 79 -3.36 2.68 14.74
N SER A 80 -2.95 3.06 13.53
CA SER A 80 -3.15 2.22 12.35
C SER A 80 -2.22 1.00 12.35
N ARG A 81 -2.79 -0.13 11.92
CA ARG A 81 -2.14 -1.44 11.79
C ARG A 81 -2.53 -2.08 10.48
N ILE A 82 -1.76 -3.08 10.04
CA ILE A 82 -2.08 -3.88 8.85
C ILE A 82 -2.58 -5.26 9.29
N GLY A 83 -3.78 -5.61 8.83
CA GLY A 83 -4.37 -6.93 8.97
C GLY A 83 -4.25 -7.76 7.70
N LEU A 84 -4.51 -9.05 7.82
CA LEU A 84 -4.55 -10.00 6.69
C LEU A 84 -5.90 -10.71 6.64
N ALA A 85 -6.52 -10.72 5.46
CA ALA A 85 -7.70 -11.53 5.16
C ALA A 85 -7.52 -12.25 3.83
N VAL A 86 -8.01 -13.48 3.74
CA VAL A 86 -7.96 -14.32 2.55
C VAL A 86 -9.38 -14.53 2.04
N PHE A 87 -9.59 -14.28 0.76
CA PHE A 87 -10.86 -14.47 0.08
C PHE A 87 -10.72 -15.45 -1.08
N SER A 88 -11.80 -16.16 -1.38
CA SER A 88 -11.91 -16.94 -2.61
C SER A 88 -11.96 -15.99 -3.82
N HIS A 89 -11.74 -16.50 -5.03
CA HIS A 89 -12.01 -15.74 -6.26
C HIS A 89 -13.48 -15.23 -6.35
N LYS A 90 -14.42 -15.91 -5.67
CA LYS A 90 -15.83 -15.50 -5.57
C LYS A 90 -16.11 -14.49 -4.45
N MET A 91 -15.06 -13.97 -3.80
CA MET A 91 -15.14 -13.02 -2.69
C MET A 91 -15.72 -13.58 -1.38
N ASP A 92 -15.71 -14.90 -1.21
CA ASP A 92 -16.05 -15.52 0.07
C ASP A 92 -14.88 -15.36 1.04
N LEU A 93 -15.12 -14.93 2.28
CA LEU A 93 -14.08 -14.86 3.31
C LEU A 93 -13.66 -16.28 3.72
N LEU A 94 -12.41 -16.63 3.43
CA LEU A 94 -11.82 -17.93 3.78
C LEU A 94 -11.09 -17.88 5.12
N TYR A 95 -10.41 -16.76 5.39
CA TYR A 95 -9.64 -16.58 6.61
C TYR A 95 -9.47 -15.09 6.95
N ARG A 96 -9.45 -14.75 8.23
CA ARG A 96 -9.08 -13.41 8.74
C ARG A 96 -8.11 -13.60 9.89
N HIS A 97 -6.89 -13.08 9.75
CA HIS A 97 -5.85 -13.24 10.76
C HIS A 97 -6.29 -12.55 12.07
N PRO A 98 -6.19 -13.21 13.24
CA PRO A 98 -6.80 -12.71 14.47
C PRO A 98 -6.07 -11.48 15.02
N VAL A 99 -4.78 -11.36 14.75
CA VAL A 99 -3.91 -10.26 15.17
C VAL A 99 -3.38 -9.50 13.94
N PRO A 100 -2.91 -8.25 14.10
CA PRO A 100 -2.25 -7.55 13.00
C PRO A 100 -1.00 -8.29 12.54
N ILE A 101 -0.69 -8.22 11.25
CA ILE A 101 0.58 -8.71 10.68
C ILE A 101 1.66 -7.62 10.64
N LEU A 102 1.26 -6.35 10.82
CA LEU A 102 2.16 -5.21 10.98
C LEU A 102 1.53 -4.20 11.96
N GLU A 103 2.28 -3.78 12.98
CA GLU A 103 1.84 -2.77 13.95
C GLU A 103 2.96 -1.78 14.29
N PRO A 104 2.68 -0.58 14.84
CA PRO A 104 3.74 0.36 15.22
C PRO A 104 4.74 -0.20 16.24
N GLU A 105 6.02 -0.26 15.86
CA GLU A 105 7.12 -0.74 16.72
C GLU A 105 8.23 0.30 16.93
N TYR A 106 8.36 1.26 16.01
CA TYR A 106 9.46 2.24 15.99
C TYR A 106 8.96 3.69 16.04
N ASP A 107 9.84 4.61 16.44
CA ASP A 107 9.53 6.04 16.59
C ASP A 107 9.02 6.71 15.30
N PHE A 108 9.56 6.27 14.15
CA PHE A 108 9.21 6.79 12.83
C PHE A 108 7.79 6.40 12.36
N GLU A 109 7.13 5.48 13.07
CA GLU A 109 5.78 4.98 12.78
C GLU A 109 4.91 4.92 14.04
N ASN A 110 5.30 5.64 15.10
CA ASN A 110 4.71 5.52 16.44
C ASN A 110 3.21 5.88 16.54
N PHE A 111 2.61 6.41 15.47
CA PHE A 111 1.19 6.73 15.38
C PHE A 111 0.42 5.87 14.37
N GLY A 112 1.11 5.13 13.51
CA GLY A 112 0.47 4.19 12.60
C GLY A 112 1.38 3.63 11.52
N VAL A 113 1.11 2.39 11.13
CA VAL A 113 1.52 1.81 9.86
C VAL A 113 0.30 1.81 8.94
N GLU A 114 0.40 2.47 7.79
CA GLU A 114 -0.76 2.85 7.00
C GLU A 114 -0.65 2.46 5.53
N ASP A 115 -1.81 2.19 4.93
CA ASP A 115 -2.05 2.13 3.50
C ASP A 115 -1.00 1.28 2.73
N PRO A 116 -0.95 -0.04 2.97
CA PRO A 116 0.07 -0.92 2.41
C PRO A 116 -0.09 -1.07 0.90
N ARG A 117 1.03 -1.29 0.20
CA ARG A 117 1.14 -1.78 -1.18
C ARG A 117 2.08 -2.99 -1.13
N VAL A 118 1.69 -4.10 -1.73
CA VAL A 118 2.52 -5.31 -1.76
C VAL A 118 2.84 -5.68 -3.20
N SER A 119 4.11 -5.97 -3.46
CA SER A 119 4.61 -6.43 -4.76
C SER A 119 5.55 -7.61 -4.55
N ARG A 120 5.61 -8.55 -5.49
CA ARG A 120 6.67 -9.56 -5.52
C ARG A 120 7.82 -8.99 -6.34
N LEU A 121 8.99 -8.82 -5.71
CA LEU A 121 10.21 -8.32 -6.37
C LEU A 121 11.34 -9.33 -6.16
N GLY A 122 11.79 -9.94 -7.26
CA GLY A 122 12.72 -11.06 -7.17
C GLY A 122 12.15 -12.21 -6.34
N ASN A 123 12.88 -12.61 -5.30
CA ASN A 123 12.52 -13.73 -4.42
C ASN A 123 11.72 -13.31 -3.18
N HIS A 124 11.44 -12.01 -3.00
CA HIS A 124 10.76 -11.50 -1.82
C HIS A 124 9.43 -10.85 -2.17
N TYR A 125 8.49 -10.93 -1.24
CA TYR A 125 7.38 -9.99 -1.18
C TYR A 125 7.84 -8.75 -0.45
N VAL A 126 7.53 -7.59 -1.03
CA VAL A 126 7.90 -6.29 -0.50
C VAL A 126 6.63 -5.51 -0.22
N MET A 127 6.44 -5.11 1.03
CA MET A 127 5.39 -4.21 1.45
C MET A 127 5.96 -2.80 1.58
N ILE A 128 5.43 -1.88 0.78
CA ILE A 128 5.57 -0.45 1.03
C ILE A 128 4.39 0.01 1.87
N TYR A 129 4.66 0.77 2.92
CA TYR A 129 3.64 1.34 3.77
C TYR A 129 4.01 2.76 4.19
N THR A 130 3.03 3.54 4.64
CA THR A 130 3.27 4.85 5.23
C THR A 130 3.52 4.67 6.72
N GLY A 131 4.75 4.91 7.16
CA GLY A 131 5.07 5.08 8.58
C GLY A 131 4.67 6.48 9.02
N PHE A 132 3.75 6.58 9.97
CA PHE A 132 3.27 7.85 10.49
C PHE A 132 3.71 8.07 11.94
N SER A 133 4.42 9.16 12.17
CA SER A 133 4.88 9.60 13.49
C SER A 133 4.29 10.95 13.85
N ARG A 134 3.96 11.16 15.13
CA ARG A 134 3.62 12.51 15.63
C ARG A 134 4.84 13.41 15.82
N MET A 135 6.06 12.88 15.67
CA MET A 135 7.26 13.69 15.70
C MET A 135 7.30 14.61 14.48
N LYS A 136 7.74 15.85 14.66
CA LYS A 136 7.91 16.80 13.56
C LYS A 136 9.15 16.45 12.75
N ALA A 137 9.09 16.69 11.44
CA ALA A 137 10.31 16.66 10.63
C ALA A 137 11.25 17.81 11.05
N ILE A 138 12.57 17.58 11.03
CA ILE A 138 13.55 18.65 11.19
C ILE A 138 13.33 19.68 10.07
N GLY A 139 13.09 20.94 10.43
CA GLY A 139 12.89 22.05 9.47
C GLY A 139 11.45 22.29 8.99
N GLN A 140 10.44 21.61 9.54
CA GLN A 140 9.03 21.90 9.22
C GLN A 140 8.54 23.23 9.84
N SER A 141 7.83 24.03 9.03
CA SER A 141 7.15 25.25 9.50
C SER A 141 5.99 24.89 10.45
N THR A 142 5.66 25.78 11.38
CA THR A 142 4.61 25.60 12.39
C THR A 142 3.18 25.47 11.83
N ARG A 143 2.97 25.65 10.51
CA ARG A 143 1.67 25.46 9.86
C ARG A 143 1.36 24.00 9.48
N ASP A 144 2.35 23.11 9.49
CA ASP A 144 2.23 21.69 9.10
C ASP A 144 2.21 20.76 10.33
N ASP A 145 1.36 21.04 11.32
CA ASP A 145 1.33 20.37 12.64
C ASP A 145 0.82 18.91 12.61
N PHE A 146 0.86 18.26 11.45
CA PHE A 146 0.24 16.96 11.20
C PHE A 146 1.16 15.77 11.49
N GLY A 147 2.46 16.00 11.76
CA GLY A 147 3.46 14.96 12.02
C GLY A 147 4.27 14.54 10.79
N ARG A 148 5.10 13.49 10.93
CA ARG A 148 6.00 12.98 9.90
C ARG A 148 5.41 11.74 9.23
N THR A 149 5.24 11.78 7.92
CA THR A 149 4.91 10.59 7.11
C THR A 149 6.09 10.19 6.23
N MET A 150 6.51 8.93 6.33
CA MET A 150 7.60 8.37 5.53
C MET A 150 7.12 7.14 4.78
N ILE A 151 7.65 6.96 3.58
CA ILE A 151 7.54 5.68 2.87
C ILE A 151 8.51 4.72 3.56
N CYS A 152 7.96 3.65 4.11
CA CYS A 152 8.68 2.59 4.80
C CYS A 152 8.53 1.26 4.05
N MET A 153 9.44 0.33 4.31
CA MET A 153 9.49 -0.96 3.64
C MET A 153 9.54 -2.12 4.65
N ALA A 154 8.89 -3.23 4.29
CA ALA A 154 9.04 -4.52 4.95
C ALA A 154 9.16 -5.65 3.92
N LEU A 155 9.90 -6.71 4.27
CA LEU A 155 10.10 -7.90 3.44
C LEU A 155 9.40 -9.11 4.05
N SER A 156 8.90 -9.99 3.20
CA SER A 156 8.36 -11.29 3.59
C SER A 156 8.67 -12.34 2.53
N ASN A 157 8.78 -13.60 2.97
CA ASN A 157 8.85 -14.76 2.09
C ASN A 157 7.55 -15.56 2.07
N ASP A 158 6.61 -15.28 2.97
CA ASP A 158 5.41 -16.09 3.21
C ASP A 158 4.12 -15.27 3.36
N LEU A 159 4.19 -13.96 3.10
CA LEU A 159 3.09 -13.00 3.16
C LEU A 159 2.44 -12.81 4.54
N VAL A 160 2.92 -13.48 5.59
CA VAL A 160 2.38 -13.41 6.95
C VAL A 160 3.37 -12.78 7.91
N HIS A 161 4.63 -13.23 7.85
CA HIS A 161 5.71 -12.75 8.70
C HIS A 161 6.53 -11.71 7.95
N TRP A 162 6.68 -10.53 8.54
CA TRP A 162 7.29 -9.37 7.90
C TRP A 162 8.49 -8.86 8.69
N ILE A 163 9.61 -8.65 8.00
CA ILE A 163 10.80 -7.98 8.53
C ILE A 163 10.76 -6.53 8.07
N LYS A 164 10.60 -5.58 9.00
CA LYS A 164 10.65 -4.15 8.67
C LYS A 164 12.08 -3.70 8.42
N LEU A 165 12.29 -3.05 7.28
CA LEU A 165 13.53 -2.36 6.95
C LEU A 165 13.51 -0.90 7.43
N GLY A 166 12.32 -0.36 7.68
CA GLY A 166 12.12 1.03 8.12
C GLY A 166 11.95 2.00 6.96
N PRO A 167 12.23 3.31 7.16
CA PRO A 167 12.12 4.31 6.11
C PRO A 167 13.01 3.99 4.91
N VAL A 168 12.46 4.12 3.70
CA VAL A 168 13.22 3.99 2.45
C VAL A 168 14.41 4.97 2.47
N LYS A 169 15.61 4.45 2.20
CA LYS A 169 16.88 5.18 2.21
C LYS A 169 17.01 6.11 0.99
N GLY A 170 17.89 7.10 1.08
CA GLY A 170 18.08 8.12 0.05
C GLY A 170 17.11 9.31 0.19
N GLU A 171 16.85 10.00 -0.91
CA GLU A 171 16.20 11.32 -0.90
C GLU A 171 14.67 11.27 -0.78
N ILE A 172 14.08 10.07 -0.93
CA ILE A 172 12.63 9.85 -0.99
C ILE A 172 11.91 10.41 0.23
N ASN A 173 12.53 10.27 1.39
CA ASN A 173 12.04 10.73 2.67
C ASN A 173 12.77 12.01 3.15
N ALA A 174 13.24 12.87 2.24
CA ALA A 174 13.72 14.22 2.62
C ALA A 174 12.58 15.12 3.11
N VAL A 175 11.37 14.91 2.60
CA VAL A 175 10.13 15.60 3.02
C VAL A 175 9.03 14.59 3.39
N ASN A 176 7.86 15.06 3.85
CA ASN A 176 6.68 14.21 4.02
C ASN A 176 6.36 13.50 2.71
N ASN A 177 6.27 12.17 2.77
CA ASN A 177 6.05 11.33 1.61
C ASN A 177 5.09 10.20 1.94
N LYS A 178 4.37 9.70 0.94
CA LYS A 178 3.40 8.60 1.02
C LYS A 178 3.05 8.10 -0.38
N ASN A 179 2.12 7.14 -0.45
CA ASN A 179 1.65 6.55 -1.71
C ASN A 179 2.77 5.91 -2.55
N GLY A 180 3.73 5.26 -1.87
CA GLY A 180 4.77 4.49 -2.54
C GLY A 180 4.20 3.25 -3.23
N ALA A 181 4.61 2.97 -4.46
CA ALA A 181 4.20 1.78 -5.21
C ALA A 181 5.30 1.33 -6.17
N PHE A 182 5.74 0.07 -6.06
CA PHE A 182 6.76 -0.49 -6.95
C PHE A 182 6.21 -0.88 -8.31
N PHE A 183 7.02 -0.67 -9.34
CA PHE A 183 6.86 -1.39 -10.59
C PHE A 183 7.19 -2.87 -10.37
N PRO A 184 6.49 -3.79 -11.04
CA PRO A 184 6.65 -5.23 -10.81
C PRO A 184 7.95 -5.78 -11.39
N ASP A 185 8.54 -5.10 -12.38
CA ASP A 185 9.76 -5.54 -13.06
C ASP A 185 10.93 -4.58 -12.81
N THR A 186 12.14 -5.11 -13.00
CA THR A 186 13.32 -4.27 -13.21
C THR A 186 13.36 -3.75 -14.64
N ILE A 187 13.71 -2.48 -14.82
CA ILE A 187 13.90 -1.85 -16.12
C ILE A 187 15.35 -1.39 -16.21
N ASP A 188 16.08 -1.89 -17.20
CA ASP A 188 17.50 -1.55 -17.42
C ASP A 188 18.37 -1.71 -16.15
N SER A 189 18.15 -2.82 -15.43
CA SER A 189 18.81 -3.18 -14.15
C SER A 189 18.50 -2.27 -12.95
N TYR A 190 17.42 -1.49 -13.00
CA TYR A 190 16.92 -0.72 -11.87
C TYR A 190 15.53 -1.18 -11.44
N TYR A 191 15.29 -1.16 -10.13
CA TYR A 191 13.95 -1.12 -9.58
C TYR A 191 13.39 0.29 -9.67
N TYR A 192 12.08 0.41 -9.89
CA TYR A 192 11.39 1.69 -9.97
C TYR A 192 10.24 1.75 -8.97
N MET A 193 10.04 2.94 -8.39
CA MET A 193 8.99 3.22 -7.42
C MET A 193 8.31 4.54 -7.76
N LEU A 194 6.98 4.54 -7.78
CA LEU A 194 6.19 5.76 -7.71
C LEU A 194 6.15 6.23 -6.26
N HIS A 195 6.27 7.53 -6.03
CA HIS A 195 6.13 8.13 -4.70
C HIS A 195 5.50 9.52 -4.81
N ARG A 196 5.19 10.16 -3.67
CA ARG A 196 4.38 11.38 -3.64
C ARG A 196 4.84 12.35 -2.53
N PRO A 197 5.85 13.19 -2.80
CA PRO A 197 6.24 14.27 -1.90
C PRO A 197 5.04 15.17 -1.57
N MET A 198 4.82 15.44 -0.28
CA MET A 198 3.67 16.22 0.20
C MET A 198 3.96 17.71 0.33
N THR A 199 5.23 18.09 0.32
CA THR A 199 5.67 19.49 0.40
C THR A 199 6.86 19.72 -0.55
N GLY A 200 7.15 20.99 -0.83
CA GLY A 200 8.22 21.38 -1.76
C GLY A 200 7.74 21.54 -3.20
N ARG A 201 8.70 21.61 -4.13
CA ARG A 201 8.41 21.84 -5.55
C ARG A 201 7.72 20.62 -6.16
N GLU A 202 6.64 20.84 -6.92
CA GLU A 202 5.82 19.77 -7.50
C GLU A 202 5.28 18.78 -6.46
N SER A 203 5.03 19.25 -5.23
CA SER A 203 4.36 18.45 -4.20
C SER A 203 2.97 18.03 -4.63
N MET A 204 2.40 17.07 -3.91
CA MET A 204 1.04 16.60 -4.14
C MET A 204 0.80 15.99 -5.55
N SER A 205 1.90 15.69 -6.25
CA SER A 205 1.97 15.04 -7.57
C SER A 205 2.74 13.72 -7.48
N ILE A 206 2.57 12.82 -8.45
CA ILE A 206 3.29 11.54 -8.49
C ILE A 206 4.69 11.78 -9.05
N HIS A 207 5.71 11.32 -8.34
CA HIS A 207 7.13 11.34 -8.72
C HIS A 207 7.61 9.91 -8.97
N LEU A 208 8.74 9.79 -9.69
CA LEU A 208 9.40 8.53 -9.98
C LEU A 208 10.74 8.46 -9.25
N ALA A 209 11.07 7.30 -8.71
CA ALA A 209 12.35 7.01 -8.10
C ALA A 209 12.92 5.70 -8.62
N ARG A 210 14.24 5.52 -8.49
CA ARG A 210 14.91 4.27 -8.83
C ARG A 210 15.98 3.87 -7.81
N SER A 211 16.28 2.58 -7.77
CA SER A 211 17.41 2.01 -7.05
C SER A 211 17.95 0.77 -7.76
N LYS A 212 19.22 0.43 -7.54
CA LYS A 212 19.80 -0.85 -7.99
C LYS A 212 19.49 -2.01 -7.05
N ASP A 213 19.10 -1.70 -5.81
CA ASP A 213 18.80 -2.68 -4.77
C ASP A 213 17.53 -2.25 -4.02
N ILE A 214 16.70 -3.22 -3.65
CA ILE A 214 15.42 -3.00 -2.96
C ILE A 214 15.68 -2.26 -1.64
N ASP A 215 16.66 -2.70 -0.84
CA ASP A 215 17.08 -2.03 0.41
C ASP A 215 18.24 -1.03 0.22
N GLY A 216 18.49 -0.62 -1.02
CA GLY A 216 19.51 0.38 -1.37
C GLY A 216 19.06 1.82 -1.15
N GLU A 217 19.92 2.76 -1.53
CA GLU A 217 19.55 4.17 -1.62
C GLU A 217 18.69 4.43 -2.85
N TRP A 218 17.57 5.12 -2.66
CA TRP A 218 16.65 5.47 -3.73
C TRP A 218 16.86 6.91 -4.21
N GLU A 219 17.16 7.04 -5.50
CA GLU A 219 17.32 8.31 -6.21
C GLU A 219 15.94 8.83 -6.64
N ASN A 220 15.62 10.07 -6.29
CA ASN A 220 14.41 10.74 -6.76
C ASN A 220 14.65 11.30 -8.17
N LEU A 221 13.93 10.78 -9.17
CA LEU A 221 13.99 11.24 -10.56
C LEU A 221 13.03 12.42 -10.83
N GLY A 222 12.23 12.80 -9.82
CA GLY A 222 11.35 13.94 -9.86
C GLY A 222 9.97 13.65 -10.44
N LEU A 223 9.31 14.72 -10.90
CA LEU A 223 7.93 14.70 -11.34
C LEU A 223 7.69 13.68 -12.46
N PHE A 224 6.71 12.80 -12.26
CA PHE A 224 6.24 11.84 -13.24
C PHE A 224 4.87 12.23 -13.80
N MET A 225 3.93 12.62 -12.94
CA MET A 225 2.57 12.96 -13.34
C MET A 225 1.98 14.01 -12.39
N LYS A 226 1.28 15.01 -12.96
CA LYS A 226 0.49 16.00 -12.20
C LYS A 226 -1.00 15.66 -12.26
N ALA A 227 -1.75 16.18 -11.29
CA ALA A 227 -3.20 16.12 -11.32
C ALA A 227 -3.73 16.99 -12.47
N GLU A 228 -4.80 16.52 -13.12
CA GLU A 228 -5.60 17.39 -13.98
C GLU A 228 -6.32 18.43 -13.10
N PRO A 229 -6.19 19.73 -13.42
CA PRO A 229 -6.88 20.78 -12.66
C PRO A 229 -8.39 20.58 -12.71
N ASN A 230 -9.05 20.79 -11.56
CA ASN A 230 -10.50 20.85 -11.49
C ASN A 230 -10.89 22.28 -11.11
N ALA A 231 -11.59 22.96 -12.01
CA ALA A 231 -11.92 24.38 -11.88
C ALA A 231 -12.78 24.74 -10.64
N ILE A 232 -13.42 23.74 -10.01
CA ILE A 232 -14.22 23.93 -8.80
C ILE A 232 -13.34 24.04 -7.55
N PHE A 233 -12.14 23.47 -7.57
CA PHE A 233 -11.28 23.35 -6.40
C PHE A 233 -10.05 24.23 -6.52
N LYS A 234 -9.51 24.65 -5.38
CA LYS A 234 -8.28 25.46 -5.33
C LYS A 234 -7.09 24.68 -5.86
N GLU A 235 -7.01 23.39 -5.52
CA GLU A 235 -5.91 22.53 -5.92
C GLU A 235 -6.37 21.08 -6.06
N SER A 236 -5.95 20.42 -7.16
CA SER A 236 -6.09 18.97 -7.34
C SER A 236 -4.76 18.29 -7.03
N TRP A 237 -4.81 17.11 -6.43
CA TRP A 237 -3.64 16.30 -6.13
C TRP A 237 -3.84 14.85 -6.54
N ILE A 238 -2.75 14.14 -6.80
CA ILE A 238 -2.78 12.71 -7.14
C ILE A 238 -1.77 11.91 -6.33
N GLY A 239 -1.99 10.59 -6.25
CA GLY A 239 -1.10 9.63 -5.62
C GLY A 239 -1.28 8.23 -6.21
N ALA A 240 -0.21 7.43 -6.20
CA ALA A 240 -0.30 6.06 -6.70
C ALA A 240 -1.30 5.23 -5.86
N GLY A 241 -2.14 4.45 -6.56
CA GLY A 241 -3.08 3.52 -5.95
C GLY A 241 -2.39 2.19 -5.69
N ALA A 242 -2.66 1.23 -6.58
CA ALA A 242 -2.01 -0.07 -6.60
C ALA A 242 -0.63 -0.01 -7.28
N PRO A 243 0.24 -1.02 -7.08
CA PRO A 243 1.38 -1.26 -7.96
C PRO A 243 0.97 -1.21 -9.45
N PRO A 244 1.75 -0.58 -10.34
CA PRO A 244 1.49 -0.64 -11.78
C PRO A 244 1.42 -2.09 -12.28
N ILE A 245 0.49 -2.36 -13.18
CA ILE A 245 0.27 -3.70 -13.75
C ILE A 245 1.02 -3.78 -15.07
N ALA A 246 1.93 -4.74 -15.22
CA ALA A 246 2.57 -4.99 -16.50
C ALA A 246 1.52 -5.46 -17.52
N ILE A 247 1.45 -4.77 -18.66
CA ILE A 247 0.56 -5.12 -19.79
C ILE A 247 1.34 -5.40 -21.08
N GLY A 248 2.66 -5.36 -21.01
CA GLY A 248 3.59 -5.60 -22.11
C GLY A 248 5.02 -5.24 -21.70
N SER A 249 5.97 -5.43 -22.61
CA SER A 249 7.38 -5.08 -22.36
C SER A 249 7.53 -3.58 -22.13
N LYS A 250 7.95 -3.18 -20.92
CA LYS A 250 8.08 -1.77 -20.50
C LYS A 250 6.76 -0.98 -20.65
N GLN A 251 5.61 -1.66 -20.60
CA GLN A 251 4.28 -1.05 -20.69
C GLN A 251 3.47 -1.40 -19.45
N TYR A 252 2.93 -0.36 -18.79
CA TYR A 252 2.26 -0.51 -17.51
C TYR A 252 0.91 0.21 -17.50
N LEU A 253 -0.10 -0.46 -16.93
CA LEU A 253 -1.35 0.16 -16.54
C LEU A 253 -1.23 0.66 -15.10
N MET A 254 -1.36 1.96 -14.90
CA MET A 254 -1.36 2.58 -13.58
C MET A 254 -2.78 2.94 -13.14
N LEU A 255 -3.17 2.49 -11.96
CA LEU A 255 -4.37 2.95 -11.27
C LEU A 255 -3.95 3.90 -10.15
N TYR A 256 -4.33 5.17 -10.27
CA TYR A 256 -4.02 6.22 -9.30
C TYR A 256 -5.30 6.84 -8.75
N HIS A 257 -5.19 7.56 -7.63
CA HIS A 257 -6.31 8.29 -7.05
C HIS A 257 -6.05 9.80 -7.11
N THR A 258 -7.14 10.56 -7.17
CA THR A 258 -7.13 12.02 -7.13
C THR A 258 -7.91 12.50 -5.92
N GLY A 259 -7.48 13.61 -5.34
CA GLY A 259 -8.26 14.37 -4.37
C GLY A 259 -8.18 15.86 -4.67
N HIS A 260 -8.98 16.63 -3.96
CA HIS A 260 -9.07 18.07 -4.16
C HIS A 260 -9.08 18.81 -2.83
N TYR A 261 -8.34 19.93 -2.77
CA TYR A 261 -8.42 20.88 -1.68
C TYR A 261 -9.42 21.98 -2.07
N THR A 262 -10.39 22.20 -1.18
CA THR A 262 -11.31 23.34 -1.25
C THR A 262 -10.63 24.61 -0.77
#